data_AF-A0A368YDU3-F1
#
_entry.id   AF-A0A368YDU3-F1
#
_cell.length_a   1.000
_cell.length_b   1.000
_cell.length_c   1.000
_cell.angle_alpha   90.00
_cell.angle_beta   90.00
_cell.angle_gamma   90.00
#
_symmetry.space_group_name_H-M   'P 1'
#
loop_
_entity.id
_entity.type
_entity.pdbx_description
1 polymer ?
#
loop_
_entity_poly.entity_id
_entity_poly.type
_entity_poly.pdbx_seq_one_letter_code
_entity_poly.pdbx_strand_id
1 'polypeptide(L)'
;MKDYTRESFKKEFGQLVVNYRRIHNLTRAQLAELMNISDNGLARIETGDNEAKFYNALKLTHLLKINNHTVNDLFLKYASKEIEEQKAASKIKLEPPVKQQMNAKTYRITEETLAIKPNFDANVYGNLKVSHHSN
;
A
#
# COMPACT_ATOMS: atom_id res chain seq x y z
N MET A 1 11.72 24.31 2.98
CA MET A 1 11.24 22.94 3.25
C MET A 1 10.96 22.30 1.90
N LYS A 2 11.55 21.14 1.56
CA LYS A 2 11.30 20.52 0.25
C LYS A 2 9.83 20.06 0.18
N ASP A 3 9.16 20.36 -0.92
CA ASP A 3 7.81 19.88 -1.15
C ASP A 3 7.81 18.39 -1.48
N TYR A 4 7.46 17.56 -0.49
CA TYR A 4 7.31 16.12 -0.68
C TYR A 4 5.94 15.80 -1.32
N THR A 5 5.87 15.88 -2.64
CA THR A 5 4.68 15.51 -3.41
C THR A 5 4.80 14.08 -3.94
N ARG A 6 3.71 13.51 -4.47
CA ARG A 6 3.77 12.24 -5.21
C ARG A 6 4.78 12.29 -6.37
N GLU A 7 4.88 13.44 -7.03
CA GLU A 7 5.87 13.66 -8.09
C GLU A 7 7.31 13.63 -7.57
N SER A 8 7.59 14.26 -6.42
CA SER A 8 8.93 14.23 -5.84
C SER A 8 9.31 12.83 -5.38
N PHE A 9 8.37 12.06 -4.82
CA PHE A 9 8.59 10.66 -4.45
C PHE A 9 9.00 9.81 -5.66
N LYS A 10 8.26 9.89 -6.78
CA LYS A 10 8.60 9.15 -8.01
C LYS A 10 10.01 9.47 -8.49
N LYS A 11 10.38 10.76 -8.48
CA LYS A 11 11.71 11.22 -8.90
C LYS A 11 12.81 10.70 -7.99
N GLU A 12 12.63 10.81 -6.67
CA GLU A 12 13.62 10.34 -5.70
C GLU A 12 13.77 8.81 -5.73
N PHE A 13 12.67 8.08 -5.85
CA PHE A 13 12.69 6.62 -6.00
C PHE A 13 13.39 6.20 -7.29
N GLY A 14 13.05 6.85 -8.42
CA GLY A 14 13.70 6.60 -9.70
C GLY A 14 15.21 6.83 -9.64
N GLN A 15 15.64 7.92 -9.01
CA GLN A 15 17.05 8.23 -8.82
C GLN A 15 17.77 7.21 -7.92
N LEU A 16 17.10 6.73 -6.87
CA LEU A 16 17.61 5.68 -6.00
C LEU A 16 17.88 4.39 -6.81
N VAL A 17 16.93 3.99 -7.67
CA VAL A 17 17.08 2.83 -8.56
C VAL A 17 18.27 3.01 -9.51
N VAL A 18 18.41 4.19 -10.13
CA VAL A 18 19.55 4.49 -11.03
C VAL A 18 20.88 4.35 -10.30
N ASN A 19 20.98 4.91 -9.09
CA ASN A 19 22.21 4.89 -8.31
C ASN A 19 22.62 3.46 -7.97
N TYR A 20 21.68 2.66 -7.44
CA TYR A 20 21.97 1.28 -7.09
C TYR A 20 22.23 0.40 -8.32
N ARG A 21 21.49 0.59 -9.42
CA ARG A 21 21.78 -0.10 -10.68
C ARG A 21 23.23 0.14 -11.13
N ARG A 22 23.70 1.39 -11.05
CA ARG A 22 25.09 1.75 -11.39
C ARG A 22 26.10 1.14 -10.43
N ILE A 23 25.82 1.11 -9.13
CA ILE A 23 26.67 0.43 -8.13
C ILE A 23 26.82 -1.06 -8.47
N HIS A 24 25.74 -1.69 -8.93
CA HIS A 24 25.74 -3.08 -9.38
C HIS A 24 26.29 -3.29 -10.80
N ASN A 25 26.79 -2.24 -11.48
CA ASN A 25 27.29 -2.27 -12.85
C ASN A 25 26.31 -2.86 -13.88
N LEU A 26 25.01 -2.68 -13.64
CA LEU A 26 23.97 -3.16 -14.57
C LEU A 26 23.62 -2.06 -15.58
N THR A 27 23.51 -2.45 -16.84
CA THR A 27 22.81 -1.62 -17.83
C THR A 27 21.31 -1.62 -17.52
N ARG A 28 20.60 -0.62 -18.04
CA ARG A 28 19.15 -0.55 -17.84
C ARG A 28 18.44 -1.76 -18.46
N ALA A 29 18.86 -2.18 -19.65
CA ALA A 29 18.33 -3.38 -20.32
C ALA A 29 18.51 -4.66 -19.47
N GLN A 30 19.70 -4.86 -18.88
CA GLN A 30 19.96 -6.00 -18.00
C GLN A 30 19.06 -5.99 -16.76
N LEU A 31 18.88 -4.83 -16.11
CA LEU A 31 17.97 -4.74 -14.97
C LEU A 31 16.51 -4.97 -15.39
N ALA A 32 16.10 -4.46 -16.55
CA ALA A 32 14.76 -4.65 -17.09
C ALA A 32 14.47 -6.14 -17.34
N GLU A 33 15.44 -6.86 -17.89
CA GLU A 33 15.40 -8.31 -18.10
C GLU A 33 15.26 -9.08 -16.78
N LEU A 34 16.09 -8.77 -15.76
CA LEU A 34 15.97 -9.37 -14.43
C LEU A 34 14.61 -9.07 -13.76
N MET A 35 14.09 -7.88 -14.02
CA MET A 35 12.78 -7.45 -13.55
C MET A 35 11.62 -8.09 -14.32
N ASN A 36 11.86 -8.65 -15.50
CA ASN A 36 10.85 -9.09 -16.46
C ASN A 36 9.87 -7.95 -16.83
N ILE A 37 10.44 -6.78 -17.14
CA ILE A 37 9.70 -5.60 -17.64
C ILE A 37 10.41 -5.04 -18.87
N SER A 38 9.73 -4.21 -19.66
CA SER A 38 10.37 -3.56 -20.80
C SER A 38 11.41 -2.52 -20.36
N ASP A 39 12.47 -2.33 -21.16
CA ASP A 39 13.48 -1.29 -20.91
C ASP A 39 12.84 0.10 -20.83
N ASN A 40 11.84 0.39 -21.69
CA ASN A 40 11.05 1.62 -21.62
C ASN A 40 10.26 1.73 -20.31
N GLY A 41 9.68 0.63 -19.82
CA GLY A 41 8.98 0.61 -18.53
C GLY A 41 9.92 0.96 -17.38
N LEU A 42 11.13 0.38 -17.36
CA LEU A 42 12.15 0.71 -16.38
C LEU A 42 12.65 2.16 -16.53
N ALA A 43 12.82 2.66 -17.76
CA ALA A 43 13.23 4.04 -18.02
C ALA A 43 12.24 5.06 -17.43
N ARG A 44 10.93 4.80 -17.55
CA ARG A 44 9.89 5.67 -16.98
C ARG A 44 9.89 5.65 -15.46
N ILE A 45 10.24 4.52 -14.85
CA ILE A 45 10.45 4.42 -13.39
C ILE A 45 11.69 5.22 -12.98
N GLU A 46 12.84 4.97 -13.64
CA GLU A 46 14.12 5.63 -13.31
C GLU A 46 14.04 7.16 -13.45
N THR A 47 13.25 7.65 -14.40
CA THR A 47 13.04 9.09 -14.63
C THR A 47 11.94 9.68 -13.76
N GLY A 48 11.18 8.86 -13.02
CA GLY A 48 10.02 9.30 -12.24
C GLY A 48 8.82 9.75 -13.08
N ASP A 49 8.81 9.46 -14.39
CA ASP A 49 7.65 9.71 -15.26
C ASP A 49 6.47 8.83 -14.84
N ASN A 50 6.75 7.58 -14.46
CA ASN A 50 5.73 6.65 -13.99
C ASN A 50 6.07 6.07 -12.62
N GLU A 51 5.04 5.82 -11.82
CA GLU A 51 5.19 5.18 -10.52
C GLU A 51 5.48 3.69 -10.69
N ALA A 52 6.46 3.18 -9.96
CA ALA A 52 6.68 1.75 -9.89
C ALA A 52 5.50 1.10 -9.17
N LYS A 53 4.81 0.17 -9.84
CA LYS A 53 3.82 -0.68 -9.16
C LYS A 53 4.45 -1.32 -7.93
N PHE A 54 3.69 -1.46 -6.85
CA PHE A 54 4.18 -1.97 -5.57
C PHE A 54 5.02 -3.26 -5.69
N TYR A 55 4.54 -4.23 -6.48
CA TYR A 55 5.28 -5.47 -6.78
C TYR A 55 6.65 -5.21 -7.42
N ASN A 56 6.74 -4.32 -8.40
CA ASN A 56 8.00 -3.96 -9.05
C ASN A 56 8.92 -3.18 -8.12
N ALA A 57 8.37 -2.30 -7.28
CA ALA A 57 9.16 -1.58 -6.28
C ALA A 57 9.83 -2.55 -5.29
N LEU A 58 9.08 -3.53 -4.76
CA LEU A 58 9.64 -4.57 -3.88
C LEU A 58 10.68 -5.45 -4.58
N LYS A 59 10.44 -5.82 -5.84
CA LYS A 59 11.39 -6.62 -6.61
C LYS A 59 12.68 -5.84 -6.89
N LEU A 60 12.59 -4.55 -7.20
CA LEU A 60 13.75 -3.67 -7.40
C LEU A 60 14.58 -3.55 -6.13
N THR A 61 13.94 -3.31 -4.98
CA THR A 61 14.67 -3.16 -3.71
C THR A 61 15.39 -4.44 -3.33
N HIS A 62 14.77 -5.59 -3.55
CA HIS A 62 15.38 -6.89 -3.31
C HIS A 62 16.54 -7.18 -4.28
N LEU A 63 16.33 -7.04 -5.59
CA LEU A 63 17.37 -7.32 -6.61
C LEU A 63 18.59 -6.42 -6.48
N LEU A 64 18.37 -5.13 -6.21
CA LEU A 64 19.42 -4.14 -6.04
C LEU A 64 19.96 -4.06 -4.60
N LYS A 65 19.52 -4.96 -3.72
CA LYS A 65 19.91 -5.01 -2.30
C LYS A 65 19.87 -3.63 -1.62
N ILE A 66 18.84 -2.85 -1.95
CA ILE A 66 18.63 -1.54 -1.35
C ILE A 66 18.28 -1.77 0.11
N ASN A 67 18.96 -1.06 1.02
CA ASN A 67 18.68 -1.17 2.44
C ASN A 67 17.23 -0.75 2.73
N ASN A 68 16.50 -1.58 3.47
CA ASN A 68 15.12 -1.32 3.86
C ASN A 68 14.95 0.03 4.57
N HIS A 69 15.95 0.49 5.33
CA HIS A 69 15.93 1.82 5.96
C HIS A 69 15.85 2.94 4.92
N THR A 70 16.63 2.87 3.85
CA THR A 70 16.63 3.88 2.78
C THR A 70 15.27 3.99 2.09
N VAL A 71 14.62 2.85 1.88
CA VAL A 71 13.28 2.78 1.26
C VAL A 71 12.23 3.29 2.23
N ASN A 72 12.26 2.84 3.48
CA ASN A 72 11.33 3.30 4.52
C ASN A 72 11.43 4.81 4.76
N ASP A 73 12.62 5.37 4.78
CA ASP A 73 12.81 6.82 4.94
C ASP A 73 12.11 7.60 3.82
N LEU A 74 12.16 7.08 2.59
CA LEU A 74 11.48 7.67 1.44
C LEU A 74 9.95 7.59 1.59
N PHE A 75 9.44 6.44 2.01
CA PHE A 75 8.01 6.23 2.24
C PHE A 75 7.46 7.07 3.40
N LEU A 76 8.17 7.11 4.53
CA LEU A 76 7.75 7.87 5.71
C LEU A 76 7.67 9.36 5.42
N LYS A 77 8.65 9.91 4.70
CA LYS A 77 8.62 11.32 4.25
C LYS A 77 7.38 11.63 3.42
N TYR A 78 6.98 10.72 2.55
CA TYR A 78 5.79 10.86 1.72
C TYR A 78 4.50 10.73 2.56
N ALA A 79 4.37 9.67 3.35
CA ALA A 79 3.18 9.38 4.14
C ALA A 79 2.86 10.47 5.17
N SER A 80 3.89 11.05 5.82
CA SER A 80 3.69 12.13 6.78
C SER A 80 3.04 13.36 6.14
N LYS A 81 3.39 13.70 4.89
CA LYS A 81 2.82 14.86 4.20
C LYS A 81 1.39 14.61 3.73
N GLU A 82 1.08 13.41 3.24
CA GLU A 82 -0.29 13.06 2.84
C GLU A 82 -1.27 13.13 4.03
N ILE A 83 -0.83 12.72 5.22
CA ILE A 83 -1.60 12.85 6.46
C ILE A 83 -1.81 14.32 6.86
N GLU A 84 -0.79 15.17 6.70
CA GLU A 84 -0.92 16.62 6.97
C GLU A 84 -1.90 17.30 6.01
N GLU A 85 -1.85 16.96 4.73
CA GLU A 85 -2.75 17.50 3.70
C GLU A 85 -4.20 17.06 3.95
N GLN A 86 -4.44 15.80 4.30
CA GLN A 86 -5.78 15.32 4.67
C GLN A 86 -6.32 16.01 5.92
N LYS A 87 -5.48 16.22 6.95
CA LYS A 87 -5.84 16.97 8.17
C LYS A 87 -6.12 18.44 7.89
N ALA A 88 -5.42 19.06 6.95
CA ALA A 88 -5.67 20.43 6.52
C ALA A 88 -7.00 20.53 5.76
N ALA A 89 -7.28 19.57 4.86
CA ALA A 89 -8.52 19.50 4.09
C ALA A 89 -9.75 19.17 4.95
N SER A 90 -9.59 18.40 6.03
CA SER A 90 -10.69 18.05 6.94
C SER A 90 -11.04 19.14 7.96
N LYS A 91 -10.26 20.23 8.05
CA LYS A 91 -10.59 21.43 8.87
C LYS A 91 -11.64 22.34 8.20
N ILE A 92 -12.64 21.75 7.54
CA ILE A 92 -13.86 22.45 7.15
C ILE A 92 -14.70 22.64 8.42
N LYS A 93 -15.15 23.88 8.63
CA LYS A 93 -15.85 24.37 9.83
C LYS A 93 -16.99 23.41 10.24
N LEU A 94 -16.88 22.82 11.44
CA LEU A 94 -18.04 22.33 12.18
C LEU A 94 -18.89 23.55 12.54
N GLU A 95 -19.91 23.86 11.74
CA GLU A 95 -21.01 24.65 12.27
C GLU A 95 -21.66 23.84 13.41
N PRO A 96 -21.93 24.46 14.56
CA PRO A 96 -22.55 23.74 15.66
C PRO A 96 -23.88 23.14 15.19
N PRO A 97 -24.19 21.88 15.55
CA PRO A 97 -25.44 21.27 15.17
C PRO A 97 -26.58 22.17 15.63
N VAL A 98 -27.41 22.58 14.67
CA VAL A 98 -28.67 23.29 14.93
C VAL A 98 -29.40 22.51 16.03
N LYS A 99 -29.67 23.16 17.16
CA LYS A 99 -30.37 22.57 18.29
C LYS A 99 -31.73 22.04 17.82
N GLN A 100 -31.80 20.77 17.42
CA GLN A 100 -33.07 20.10 17.19
C GLN A 100 -33.73 19.92 18.55
N GLN A 101 -34.85 20.62 18.76
CA GLN A 101 -35.69 20.42 19.92
C GLN A 101 -36.14 18.95 19.94
N MET A 102 -35.71 18.22 20.97
CA MET A 102 -36.13 16.85 21.21
C MET A 102 -37.61 16.84 21.60
N ASN A 103 -38.46 16.35 20.70
CA ASN A 103 -39.83 15.99 21.02
C ASN A 103 -39.78 14.57 21.59
N ALA A 104 -39.95 14.44 22.91
CA ALA A 104 -40.01 13.16 23.60
C ALA A 104 -41.24 12.35 23.12
N LYS A 105 -41.02 11.42 22.18
CA LYS A 105 -41.93 10.30 21.94
C LYS A 105 -41.21 9.01 22.33
N THR A 106 -41.70 8.45 23.44
CA THR A 106 -41.45 7.14 24.01
C THR A 106 -41.36 6.04 22.96
N TYR A 107 -40.23 5.33 22.90
CA TYR A 107 -40.15 4.04 22.23
C TYR A 107 -40.37 2.94 23.28
N ARG A 108 -41.47 2.21 23.14
CA ARG A 108 -41.69 0.91 23.81
C ARG A 108 -40.83 -0.12 23.09
N ILE A 109 -39.99 -0.84 23.83
CA ILE A 109 -39.30 -2.03 23.33
C ILE A 109 -40.28 -3.19 23.53
N THR A 110 -40.75 -3.80 22.45
CA THR A 110 -41.36 -5.14 22.49
C THR A 110 -40.30 -6.14 22.10
N GLU A 111 -39.94 -7.01 23.05
CA GLU A 111 -39.09 -8.18 22.81
C GLU A 111 -39.87 -9.18 21.96
N GLU A 112 -39.59 -9.27 20.66
CA GLU A 112 -40.05 -10.42 19.87
C GLU A 112 -39.05 -10.75 18.73
N THR A 113 -38.33 -11.85 18.94
CA THR A 113 -37.68 -12.74 17.95
C THR A 113 -36.52 -12.22 17.09
N LEU A 114 -35.36 -12.88 17.18
CA LEU A 114 -35.03 -13.98 16.27
C LEU A 114 -33.66 -14.60 16.63
N ALA A 115 -33.70 -15.89 16.99
CA ALA A 115 -32.53 -16.74 17.13
C ALA A 115 -31.86 -16.93 15.76
N ILE A 116 -30.68 -16.34 15.56
CA ILE A 116 -29.80 -16.65 14.44
C ILE A 116 -28.82 -17.72 14.94
N LYS A 117 -29.04 -18.98 14.54
CA LYS A 117 -28.04 -20.03 14.69
C LYS A 117 -26.88 -19.73 13.71
N PRO A 118 -25.61 -19.75 14.14
CA PRO A 118 -24.49 -19.64 13.22
C PRO A 118 -24.40 -20.92 12.38
N ASN A 119 -24.53 -20.78 11.06
CA ASN A 119 -24.33 -21.87 10.11
C ASN A 119 -22.82 -21.98 9.83
N PHE A 120 -22.14 -22.89 10.53
CA PHE A 120 -20.73 -23.20 10.31
C PHE A 120 -20.64 -24.39 9.34
N ASP A 121 -20.41 -24.11 8.06
CA ASP A 121 -20.14 -25.14 7.05
C ASP A 121 -18.71 -25.68 7.24
N ALA A 122 -18.58 -26.89 7.78
CA ALA A 122 -17.30 -27.54 8.10
C ALA A 122 -16.71 -28.39 6.94
N ASN A 123 -17.05 -28.10 5.68
CA ASN A 123 -16.72 -28.98 4.54
C ASN A 123 -15.74 -28.38 3.50
N VAL A 124 -14.74 -27.60 3.93
CA VAL A 124 -13.71 -27.06 3.00
C VAL A 124 -12.33 -27.75 3.13
N TYR A 125 -12.10 -28.62 4.11
CA TYR A 125 -10.85 -29.38 4.20
C TYR A 125 -10.98 -30.80 3.64
N GLY A 126 -11.20 -30.87 2.33
CA GLY A 126 -11.04 -32.09 1.55
C GLY A 126 -9.57 -32.36 1.21
N ASN A 127 -9.06 -33.49 1.70
CA ASN A 127 -7.96 -34.29 1.14
C ASN A 127 -6.51 -33.79 1.24
N LEU A 128 -5.92 -33.90 2.45
CA LEU A 128 -4.51 -34.26 2.58
C LEU A 128 -4.41 -35.78 2.85
N LYS A 129 -4.21 -36.58 1.80
CA LYS A 129 -3.75 -37.97 1.95
C LYS A 129 -2.26 -37.94 2.27
N VAL A 130 -1.91 -38.19 3.52
CA VAL A 130 -0.53 -38.49 3.93
C VAL A 130 -0.36 -39.99 3.84
N SER A 131 0.34 -40.48 2.81
CA SER A 131 0.77 -41.88 2.72
C SER A 131 2.00 -42.08 3.59
N HIS A 132 1.87 -42.81 4.69
CA HIS A 132 3.02 -43.39 5.40
C HIS A 132 3.34 -44.74 4.74
N HIS A 133 4.51 -44.82 4.08
CA HIS A 133 5.18 -46.10 3.85
C HIS A 133 6.23 -46.24 4.95
N SER A 134 5.98 -47.19 5.85
CA SER A 134 6.97 -47.72 6.78
C SER A 134 7.85 -48.72 6.02
N ASN A 135 9.16 -48.57 6.13
CA ASN A 135 10.14 -49.65 5.93
C ASN A 135 10.71 -50.01 7.30
#